data_AF-A0AAW4MY69-F1
#
_entry.id   AF-A0AAW4MY69-F1
#
_cell.length_a   1.000
_cell.length_b   1.000
_cell.length_c   1.000
_cell.angle_alpha   90.00
_cell.angle_beta   90.00
_cell.angle_gamma   90.00
#
_symmetry.space_group_name_H-M   'P 1'
#
loop_
_entity.id
_entity.type
_entity.pdbx_description
1 polymer ?
#
loop_
_entity_poly.entity_id
_entity_poly.type
_entity_poly.pdbx_seq_one_letter_code
_entity_poly.pdbx_strand_id
1 'polypeptide(L)'
;MGNQCVILTCEGSVTDPNMTKVEHYYGIEFTRGESNQGGNNGYHKMIGDATLLKEMRFHNQMAIVNVKDAAITAELNQTNWNKTKDGGTSVLDGSDGSDIMQVHKKSVYAIIGGNNATYERYIVSDHPFSYDGDEAIEFPAGGDTPDYAVLLDGMMRSIRNDKVDGTHFAGNGTAHTDSDYGTADAKGYPKTQLTRFQFEQYARAKNSDPSSNLPYTNICNFDLELEMAFMFIEFRTKNLNSLLGHGISSIAAPTADTWGKVTGFRLTNDGGNTYTYLTFGSNVYLPGSQTPTNMFTVLNQSSPVLKVFEGQLAVSNGQTLEPVKDADGNVVQGMSNGVMTGVWTKRFSFQLNASLTQGGEAKTYNVDAVLSVPIWRGKVRLWGNCSQWISGYELLHYLIGDTYHYKVYRAPSVAALTTDADVTYKTAEGGFAFEKSYEYVGEMPATKTAGGVGFGWAKKMLSLRNITTAIMAEGGGNIGTFENATSYGLNSATAGQYIRRGSRVGGSAFECFCVLRYANVNIEPSFSSTNLGSGFRVQLDD
;
A
#
# COMPACT_ATOMS: atom_id res chain seq x y z
N MET A 1 17.24 -45.90 1.05
CA MET A 1 17.44 -45.26 2.37
C MET A 1 16.62 -44.00 2.35
N GLY A 2 15.47 -44.00 3.04
CA GLY A 2 14.56 -42.86 3.06
C GLY A 2 15.04 -41.84 4.08
N ASN A 3 15.27 -40.60 3.64
CA ASN A 3 15.53 -39.49 4.55
C ASN A 3 14.24 -39.21 5.33
N GLN A 4 14.21 -39.64 6.59
CA GLN A 4 13.17 -39.26 7.54
C GLN A 4 13.26 -37.74 7.76
N CYS A 5 12.20 -37.03 7.36
CA CYS A 5 11.97 -35.66 7.78
C CYS A 5 11.58 -35.70 9.27
N VAL A 6 12.40 -35.10 10.13
CA VAL A 6 12.04 -34.89 11.53
C VAL A 6 11.08 -33.71 11.57
N ILE A 7 9.79 -33.99 11.73
CA ILE A 7 8.80 -32.98 12.09
C ILE A 7 8.91 -32.77 13.60
N LEU A 8 9.50 -31.66 14.02
CA LEU A 8 9.49 -31.23 15.42
C LEU A 8 8.17 -30.52 15.72
N THR A 9 7.14 -31.26 16.13
CA THR A 9 6.03 -30.67 16.88
C THR A 9 6.50 -30.44 18.32
N CYS A 10 6.68 -29.19 18.72
CA CYS A 10 6.85 -28.85 20.14
C CYS A 10 5.96 -27.65 20.48
N GLU A 11 4.86 -27.91 21.18
CA GLU A 11 4.32 -26.94 22.14
C GLU A 11 5.29 -26.94 23.34
N GLY A 12 6.17 -25.95 23.40
CA GLY A 12 7.08 -25.76 24.53
C GLY A 12 8.55 -25.65 24.13
N SER A 13 9.24 -24.70 24.77
CA SER A 13 10.66 -24.44 24.57
C SER A 13 11.53 -25.60 25.07
N VAL A 14 12.42 -26.09 24.20
CA VAL A 14 13.49 -27.01 24.61
C VAL A 14 14.67 -26.17 25.12
N THR A 15 15.00 -26.30 26.40
CA THR A 15 16.22 -25.75 27.01
C THR A 15 17.25 -26.87 27.23
N ASP A 16 17.98 -27.24 26.17
CA ASP A 16 19.22 -28.03 26.28
C ASP A 16 20.42 -27.10 26.00
N PRO A 17 21.44 -27.03 26.88
CA PRO A 17 22.64 -26.21 26.68
C PRO A 17 23.44 -26.51 25.40
N ASN A 18 23.23 -27.68 24.77
CA ASN A 18 23.97 -28.13 23.58
C ASN A 18 23.11 -28.28 22.32
N MET A 19 21.83 -27.89 22.36
CA MET A 19 20.96 -27.90 21.17
C MET A 19 20.55 -26.49 20.77
N THR A 20 20.58 -26.21 19.46
CA THR A 20 20.14 -24.96 18.85
C THR A 20 18.71 -24.65 19.29
N LYS A 21 18.45 -23.41 19.70
CA LYS A 21 17.12 -22.92 20.07
C LYS A 21 16.13 -23.22 18.94
N VAL A 22 15.05 -23.95 19.24
CA VAL A 22 14.19 -24.61 18.24
C VAL A 22 13.25 -23.63 17.51
N GLU A 23 12.98 -22.46 18.11
CA GLU A 23 12.08 -21.47 17.53
C GLU A 23 12.84 -20.48 16.64
N HIS A 24 12.89 -20.77 15.33
CA HIS A 24 13.42 -19.85 14.33
C HIS A 24 12.36 -18.89 13.79
N TYR A 25 11.34 -18.56 14.59
CA TYR A 25 10.23 -17.71 14.16
C TYR A 25 9.91 -16.68 15.24
N TYR A 26 9.33 -15.55 14.84
CA TYR A 26 8.61 -14.67 15.75
C TYR A 26 7.37 -14.11 15.06
N GLY A 27 6.43 -13.64 15.86
CA GLY A 27 5.19 -13.10 15.33
C GLY A 27 4.35 -12.43 16.39
N ILE A 28 3.10 -12.21 16.01
CA ILE A 28 2.07 -11.59 16.82
C ILE A 28 0.75 -12.32 16.63
N GLU A 29 0.00 -12.42 17.71
CA GLU A 29 -1.34 -13.01 17.74
C GLU A 29 -2.34 -11.90 18.05
N PHE A 30 -3.42 -11.82 17.27
CA PHE A 30 -4.59 -10.98 17.51
C PHE A 30 -5.78 -11.89 17.83
N THR A 31 -6.69 -11.46 18.70
CA THR A 31 -7.99 -12.13 18.78
C THR A 31 -8.70 -11.95 17.44
N ARG A 32 -9.20 -13.05 16.87
CA ARG A 32 -9.87 -13.05 15.58
C ARG A 32 -11.15 -12.23 15.66
N GLY A 33 -11.32 -11.30 14.72
CA GLY A 33 -12.46 -10.39 14.77
C GLY A 33 -12.43 -9.42 15.95
N GLU A 34 -11.25 -9.17 16.53
CA GLU A 34 -10.95 -8.01 17.38
C GLU A 34 -9.95 -7.09 16.66
N SER A 35 -10.17 -5.78 16.72
CA SER A 35 -9.10 -4.79 16.65
C SER A 35 -9.52 -3.53 17.38
N ASN A 36 -8.53 -2.85 17.96
CA ASN A 36 -8.85 -1.89 18.99
C ASN A 36 -8.98 -0.46 18.45
N GLN A 37 -10.20 0.05 18.58
CA GLN A 37 -10.48 1.47 18.79
C GLN A 37 -10.34 1.85 20.28
N GLY A 38 -9.21 1.54 20.91
CA GLY A 38 -8.89 2.04 22.26
C GLY A 38 -9.10 1.09 23.47
N GLY A 39 -9.13 -0.23 23.28
CA GLY A 39 -8.86 -1.21 24.37
C GLY A 39 -7.39 -1.66 24.40
N ASN A 40 -6.98 -2.51 25.36
CA ASN A 40 -5.59 -3.04 25.54
C ASN A 40 -4.94 -3.47 24.21
N ASN A 41 -4.22 -2.54 23.56
CA ASN A 41 -3.30 -2.61 22.42
C ASN A 41 -3.63 -3.49 21.18
N GLY A 42 -4.81 -4.10 21.09
CA GLY A 42 -5.37 -4.74 19.90
C GLY A 42 -4.85 -6.15 19.63
N TYR A 43 -3.59 -6.42 19.98
CA TYR A 43 -3.00 -7.75 19.88
C TYR A 43 -3.08 -8.51 21.21
N HIS A 44 -3.23 -9.82 21.13
CA HIS A 44 -3.31 -10.74 22.27
C HIS A 44 -1.93 -10.95 22.91
N LYS A 45 -0.91 -11.29 22.11
CA LYS A 45 0.48 -11.46 22.57
C LYS A 45 1.47 -11.48 21.41
N MET A 46 2.75 -11.25 21.73
CA MET A 46 3.86 -11.60 20.85
C MET A 46 4.19 -13.10 21.01
N ILE A 47 4.63 -13.75 19.94
CA ILE A 47 4.93 -15.19 19.90
C ILE A 47 6.30 -15.49 19.28
N GLY A 48 6.86 -16.63 19.63
CA GLY A 48 8.16 -17.12 19.15
C GLY A 48 9.36 -16.55 19.93
N ASP A 49 10.51 -16.53 19.27
CA ASP A 49 11.80 -16.25 19.90
C ASP A 49 11.94 -14.76 20.29
N ALA A 50 11.97 -14.51 21.60
CA ALA A 50 12.12 -13.17 22.16
C ALA A 50 13.43 -12.45 21.78
N THR A 51 14.53 -13.19 21.55
CA THR A 51 15.80 -12.63 21.08
C THR A 51 15.67 -12.18 19.63
N LEU A 52 15.15 -13.04 18.75
CA LEU A 52 14.94 -12.71 17.34
C LEU A 52 13.98 -11.54 17.17
N LEU A 53 12.91 -11.50 17.97
CA LEU A 53 11.95 -10.41 17.99
C LEU A 53 12.60 -9.10 18.46
N LYS A 54 13.39 -9.14 19.54
CA LYS A 54 14.11 -7.94 20.04
C LYS A 54 15.09 -7.40 19.01
N GLU A 55 15.76 -8.28 18.28
CA GLU A 55 16.68 -7.92 17.20
C GLU A 55 15.96 -7.50 15.92
N MET A 56 14.66 -7.80 15.80
CA MET A 56 13.87 -7.67 14.58
C MET A 56 14.57 -8.36 13.40
N ARG A 57 15.13 -9.56 13.63
CA ARG A 57 16.10 -10.20 12.74
C ARG A 57 15.60 -10.34 11.30
N PHE A 58 14.36 -10.79 11.11
CA PHE A 58 13.79 -10.98 9.77
C PHE A 58 13.41 -9.65 9.12
N HIS A 59 12.90 -8.69 9.89
CA HIS A 59 12.69 -7.33 9.36
C HIS A 59 13.99 -6.68 8.88
N ASN A 60 15.11 -6.96 9.57
CA ASN A 60 16.42 -6.44 9.23
C ASN A 60 17.10 -7.15 8.04
N GLN A 61 16.43 -8.13 7.43
CA GLN A 61 16.82 -8.66 6.12
C GLN A 61 16.25 -7.82 4.98
N MET A 62 15.24 -6.97 5.24
CA MET A 62 14.77 -5.99 4.28
C MET A 62 15.85 -4.93 4.02
N ALA A 63 16.09 -4.63 2.76
CA ALA A 63 17.06 -3.62 2.35
C ALA A 63 16.59 -2.90 1.08
N ILE A 64 16.96 -1.63 0.99
CA ILE A 64 16.93 -0.88 -0.27
C ILE A 64 18.18 -1.21 -1.05
N VAL A 65 18.00 -1.63 -2.30
CA VAL A 65 19.06 -2.15 -3.18
C VAL A 65 18.89 -1.63 -4.60
N ASN A 66 19.99 -1.64 -5.35
CA ASN A 66 19.95 -1.62 -6.81
C ASN A 66 19.76 -3.07 -7.31
N VAL A 67 18.78 -3.25 -8.21
CA VAL A 67 18.50 -4.52 -8.88
C VAL A 67 18.66 -4.34 -10.38
N LYS A 68 19.32 -5.30 -11.02
CA LYS A 68 19.39 -5.40 -12.48
C LYS A 68 19.33 -6.87 -12.86
N ASP A 69 18.55 -7.22 -13.87
CA ASP A 69 18.45 -8.58 -14.39
C ASP A 69 18.15 -9.63 -13.28
N ALA A 70 17.26 -9.30 -12.34
CA ALA A 70 16.85 -10.12 -11.19
C ALA A 70 17.96 -10.43 -10.18
N ALA A 71 19.08 -9.68 -10.24
CA ALA A 71 20.18 -9.76 -9.28
C ALA A 71 20.37 -8.44 -8.52
N ILE A 72 20.77 -8.54 -7.26
CA ILE A 72 21.21 -7.39 -6.46
C ILE A 72 22.59 -6.96 -6.96
N THR A 73 22.72 -5.73 -7.46
CA THR A 73 24.02 -5.19 -7.90
C THR A 73 24.71 -4.37 -6.82
N ALA A 74 23.94 -3.75 -5.92
CA ALA A 74 24.47 -3.02 -4.76
C ALA A 74 23.40 -2.88 -3.67
N GLU A 75 23.82 -2.94 -2.39
CA GLU A 75 23.00 -2.49 -1.27
C GLU A 75 23.19 -0.97 -1.08
N LEU A 76 22.10 -0.23 -0.92
CA LEU A 76 22.19 1.19 -0.57
C LEU A 76 22.53 1.38 0.90
N ASN A 77 22.96 2.59 1.27
CA ASN A 77 22.93 2.97 2.67
C ASN A 77 21.46 3.18 3.08
N GLN A 78 21.04 2.41 4.07
CA GLN A 78 19.64 2.32 4.50
C GLN A 78 19.10 3.59 5.18
N THR A 79 19.95 4.61 5.38
CA THR A 79 19.59 5.94 5.90
C THR A 79 19.98 7.09 4.96
N ASN A 80 20.73 6.80 3.89
CA ASN A 80 21.15 7.80 2.90
C ASN A 80 21.22 7.17 1.52
N TRP A 81 20.14 7.30 0.75
CA TRP A 81 20.03 6.70 -0.57
C TRP A 81 20.98 7.29 -1.60
N ASN A 82 21.65 8.42 -1.34
CA ASN A 82 22.69 8.95 -2.22
C ASN A 82 24.00 8.14 -2.14
N LYS A 83 24.05 7.14 -1.24
CA LYS A 83 25.22 6.32 -1.00
C LYS A 83 24.91 4.84 -1.11
N THR A 84 25.89 4.07 -1.58
CA THR A 84 25.90 2.62 -1.37
C THR A 84 26.22 2.33 0.11
N LYS A 85 25.96 1.11 0.56
CA LYS A 85 26.27 0.65 1.92
C LYS A 85 27.73 0.92 2.30
N ASP A 86 28.63 0.76 1.35
CA ASP A 86 30.09 0.95 1.52
C ASP A 86 30.54 2.41 1.37
N GLY A 87 29.61 3.36 1.22
CA GLY A 87 29.89 4.80 1.17
C GLY A 87 30.20 5.37 -0.22
N GLY A 88 30.15 4.54 -1.27
CA GLY A 88 30.21 4.99 -2.66
C GLY A 88 28.98 5.80 -3.06
N THR A 89 29.01 6.47 -4.21
CA THR A 89 27.81 7.14 -4.76
C THR A 89 26.85 6.10 -5.34
N SER A 90 25.57 6.20 -5.01
CA SER A 90 24.52 5.34 -5.58
C SER A 90 24.05 5.85 -6.95
N VAL A 91 23.51 4.94 -7.76
CA VAL A 91 22.82 5.27 -9.01
C VAL A 91 21.33 5.15 -8.77
N LEU A 92 20.60 6.27 -8.81
CA LEU A 92 19.15 6.32 -8.56
C LEU A 92 18.34 6.60 -9.82
N ASP A 93 18.99 7.12 -10.87
CA ASP A 93 18.37 7.56 -12.11
C ASP A 93 18.22 6.45 -13.16
N GLY A 94 18.69 5.25 -12.82
CA GLY A 94 18.66 4.08 -13.69
C GLY A 94 19.60 4.15 -14.89
N SER A 95 20.59 5.06 -14.89
CA SER A 95 21.56 5.25 -15.97
C SER A 95 22.44 4.01 -16.23
N ASP A 96 22.60 3.13 -15.25
CA ASP A 96 23.29 1.84 -15.35
C ASP A 96 22.36 0.66 -15.71
N GLY A 97 21.07 0.96 -15.92
CA GLY A 97 20.02 -0.01 -16.17
C GLY A 97 19.42 -0.65 -14.90
N SER A 98 19.86 -0.24 -13.71
CA SER A 98 19.30 -0.75 -12.46
C SER A 98 18.01 -0.05 -12.04
N ASP A 99 17.29 -0.68 -11.12
CA ASP A 99 16.12 -0.16 -10.43
C ASP A 99 16.34 -0.19 -8.92
N ILE A 100 15.76 0.78 -8.21
CA ILE A 100 15.76 0.81 -6.75
C ILE A 100 14.59 -0.02 -6.23
N MET A 101 14.89 -1.05 -5.45
CA MET A 101 13.90 -1.99 -4.93
C MET A 101 14.04 -2.10 -3.41
N GLN A 102 12.91 -2.26 -2.69
CA GLN A 102 12.93 -2.78 -1.33
C GLN A 102 12.81 -4.29 -1.41
N VAL A 103 13.86 -5.02 -1.01
CA VAL A 103 13.89 -6.48 -1.12
C VAL A 103 14.06 -7.12 0.24
N HIS A 104 13.47 -8.30 0.39
CA HIS A 104 13.90 -9.28 1.37
C HIS A 104 14.95 -10.18 0.71
N LYS A 105 16.18 -10.15 1.21
CA LYS A 105 17.36 -10.77 0.55
C LYS A 105 17.40 -12.30 0.60
N LYS A 106 16.40 -12.94 1.22
CA LYS A 106 16.26 -14.39 1.40
C LYS A 106 14.79 -14.75 1.37
N SER A 107 14.46 -16.01 1.16
CA SER A 107 13.09 -16.49 1.37
C SER A 107 12.59 -16.22 2.80
N VAL A 108 11.29 -15.96 2.92
CA VAL A 108 10.56 -15.83 4.19
C VAL A 108 9.50 -16.90 4.23
N TYR A 109 9.39 -17.60 5.35
CA TYR A 109 8.26 -18.47 5.62
C TYR A 109 7.29 -17.72 6.53
N ALA A 110 6.00 -17.73 6.21
CA ALA A 110 5.01 -16.98 6.98
C ALA A 110 3.66 -17.70 7.14
N ILE A 111 3.04 -17.47 8.30
CA ILE A 111 1.61 -17.70 8.55
C ILE A 111 0.97 -16.31 8.66
N ILE A 112 -0.07 -16.02 7.88
CA ILE A 112 -0.66 -14.67 7.73
C ILE A 112 -2.16 -14.73 8.00
N GLY A 113 -2.55 -15.03 9.24
CA GLY A 113 -3.93 -15.17 9.68
C GLY A 113 -4.14 -16.52 10.37
N GLY A 114 -3.73 -17.62 9.74
CA GLY A 114 -3.95 -18.97 10.27
C GLY A 114 -5.42 -19.41 10.30
N ASN A 115 -5.69 -20.66 10.68
CA ASN A 115 -7.02 -21.27 10.74
C ASN A 115 -7.65 -21.29 12.15
N ASN A 116 -6.91 -20.92 13.20
CA ASN A 116 -7.43 -20.98 14.56
C ASN A 116 -8.73 -20.16 14.71
N ALA A 117 -9.73 -20.77 15.34
CA ALA A 117 -11.07 -20.17 15.46
C ALA A 117 -11.10 -18.91 16.34
N THR A 118 -10.17 -18.80 17.29
CA THR A 118 -10.09 -17.71 18.27
C THR A 118 -9.09 -16.65 17.88
N TYR A 119 -8.01 -17.01 17.20
CA TYR A 119 -6.87 -16.13 16.97
C TYR A 119 -6.49 -16.01 15.49
N GLU A 120 -6.03 -14.81 15.14
CA GLU A 120 -5.34 -14.48 13.90
C GLU A 120 -3.86 -14.27 14.16
N ARG A 121 -2.99 -14.87 13.33
CA ARG A 121 -1.54 -14.90 13.60
C ARG A 121 -0.71 -14.42 12.44
N TYR A 122 0.23 -13.54 12.73
CA TYR A 122 1.21 -13.07 11.75
C TYR A 122 2.57 -13.49 12.26
N ILE A 123 3.14 -14.54 11.65
CA ILE A 123 4.37 -15.17 12.09
C ILE A 123 5.31 -15.24 10.91
N VAL A 124 6.58 -14.92 11.12
CA VAL A 124 7.63 -14.95 10.10
C VAL A 124 8.83 -15.75 10.59
N SER A 125 9.52 -16.40 9.64
CA SER A 125 10.72 -17.21 9.87
C SER A 125 11.62 -17.19 8.63
N ASP A 126 12.90 -17.52 8.82
CA ASP A 126 13.84 -17.85 7.75
C ASP A 126 13.91 -19.37 7.46
N HIS A 127 13.09 -20.19 8.11
CA HIS A 127 12.97 -21.63 7.90
C HIS A 127 11.50 -22.06 7.81
N PRO A 128 11.18 -23.19 7.12
CA PRO A 128 9.86 -23.79 7.21
C PRO A 128 9.48 -24.08 8.66
N PHE A 129 8.23 -23.77 9.03
CA PHE A 129 7.70 -24.04 10.37
C PHE A 129 6.21 -24.33 10.32
N SER A 130 5.70 -24.90 11.42
CA SER A 130 4.27 -25.03 11.69
C SER A 130 3.94 -24.44 13.06
N TYR A 131 2.76 -23.86 13.21
CA TYR A 131 2.29 -23.34 14.49
C TYR A 131 0.79 -23.60 14.63
N ASP A 132 0.38 -24.26 15.72
CA ASP A 132 -1.04 -24.55 16.03
C ASP A 132 -1.80 -25.19 14.85
N GLY A 133 -1.19 -26.20 14.23
CA GLY A 133 -1.77 -26.94 13.10
C GLY A 133 -1.70 -26.25 11.74
N ASP A 134 -1.21 -25.00 11.67
CA ASP A 134 -0.99 -24.28 10.42
C ASP A 134 0.46 -24.43 9.95
N GLU A 135 0.65 -24.72 8.66
CA GLU A 135 1.96 -24.72 8.01
C GLU A 135 2.27 -23.34 7.41
N ALA A 136 3.53 -22.91 7.54
CA ALA A 136 4.00 -21.68 6.95
C ALA A 136 4.17 -21.79 5.43
N ILE A 137 3.81 -20.72 4.73
CA ILE A 137 3.96 -20.60 3.28
C ILE A 137 5.28 -19.90 2.96
N GLU A 138 6.01 -20.39 1.97
CA GLU A 138 7.22 -19.76 1.46
C GLU A 138 6.90 -18.56 0.56
N PHE A 139 7.58 -17.46 0.85
CA PHE A 139 7.68 -16.28 0.01
C PHE A 139 9.14 -16.20 -0.47
N PRO A 140 9.41 -16.46 -1.78
CA PRO A 140 10.76 -16.45 -2.31
C PRO A 140 11.47 -15.11 -2.11
N ALA A 141 12.80 -15.14 -2.06
CA ALA A 141 13.63 -13.94 -2.07
C ALA A 141 13.21 -13.00 -3.21
N GLY A 142 13.10 -11.72 -2.91
CA GLY A 142 12.41 -10.81 -3.79
C GLY A 142 12.02 -9.51 -3.13
N GLY A 143 11.32 -8.67 -3.88
CA GLY A 143 10.87 -7.40 -3.39
C GLY A 143 10.12 -6.61 -4.43
N ASP A 144 9.77 -5.39 -4.07
CA ASP A 144 8.98 -4.50 -4.91
C ASP A 144 9.46 -3.06 -4.82
N THR A 145 8.87 -2.20 -5.66
CA THR A 145 9.26 -0.80 -5.71
C THR A 145 8.95 -0.09 -4.39
N PRO A 146 9.90 0.65 -3.79
CA PRO A 146 9.68 1.36 -2.53
C PRO A 146 8.80 2.60 -2.68
N ASP A 147 8.49 2.99 -3.91
CA ASP A 147 7.58 4.08 -4.29
C ASP A 147 6.87 3.68 -5.60
N TYR A 148 6.03 4.54 -6.15
CA TYR A 148 5.40 4.34 -7.45
C TYR A 148 6.44 4.23 -8.57
N ALA A 149 6.13 3.40 -9.58
CA ALA A 149 6.98 3.19 -10.74
C ALA A 149 6.69 4.15 -11.89
N VAL A 150 7.70 4.39 -12.73
CA VAL A 150 7.64 5.19 -13.95
C VAL A 150 7.81 4.32 -15.19
N LEU A 151 7.55 4.89 -16.37
CA LEU A 151 7.82 4.22 -17.64
C LEU A 151 9.03 4.83 -18.34
N LEU A 152 9.93 3.98 -18.79
CA LEU A 152 11.07 4.34 -19.63
C LEU A 152 11.31 3.21 -20.62
N ASP A 153 11.39 3.54 -21.91
CA ASP A 153 11.65 2.60 -23.01
C ASP A 153 10.72 1.38 -23.03
N GLY A 154 9.44 1.61 -22.71
CA GLY A 154 8.44 0.54 -22.68
C GLY A 154 8.57 -0.44 -21.51
N MET A 155 9.31 -0.07 -20.46
CA MET A 155 9.48 -0.87 -19.25
C MET A 155 9.10 -0.09 -18.00
N MET A 156 8.56 -0.78 -16.99
CA MET A 156 8.40 -0.19 -15.65
C MET A 156 9.75 -0.06 -14.95
N ARG A 157 10.01 1.13 -14.42
CA ARG A 157 11.25 1.47 -13.73
C ARG A 157 10.98 2.08 -12.36
N SER A 158 11.85 1.77 -11.41
CA SER A 158 11.82 2.30 -10.04
C SER A 158 13.04 3.18 -9.86
N ILE A 159 12.94 4.41 -10.37
CA ILE A 159 14.07 5.32 -10.55
C ILE A 159 13.65 6.77 -10.30
N ARG A 160 14.66 7.62 -10.09
CA ARG A 160 14.53 9.07 -9.98
C ARG A 160 15.42 9.75 -11.02
N ASN A 161 14.83 10.19 -12.13
CA ASN A 161 15.58 10.75 -13.26
C ASN A 161 14.89 12.00 -13.82
N ASP A 162 15.50 13.20 -13.71
CA ASP A 162 14.89 14.48 -14.14
C ASP A 162 14.46 14.54 -15.60
N LYS A 163 14.96 13.63 -16.45
CA LYS A 163 14.68 13.60 -17.89
C LYS A 163 13.54 12.64 -18.28
N VAL A 164 13.03 11.86 -17.34
CA VAL A 164 11.97 10.88 -17.60
C VAL A 164 10.63 11.51 -17.24
N ASP A 165 9.66 11.40 -18.14
CA ASP A 165 8.31 11.85 -17.81
C ASP A 165 7.78 11.00 -16.67
N GLY A 166 7.34 11.68 -15.62
CA GLY A 166 6.76 11.02 -14.48
C GLY A 166 7.69 10.69 -13.32
N THR A 167 8.97 11.01 -13.44
CA THR A 167 9.83 11.00 -12.26
C THR A 167 9.69 12.33 -11.51
N HIS A 168 9.46 13.47 -12.19
CA HIS A 168 9.51 14.85 -11.61
C HIS A 168 8.29 15.78 -11.89
N PHE A 169 7.34 15.42 -12.77
CA PHE A 169 6.20 16.25 -13.26
C PHE A 169 4.85 15.50 -13.08
N ALA A 170 3.67 16.08 -12.77
CA ALA A 170 3.15 17.44 -12.99
C ALA A 170 2.22 17.95 -11.85
N GLY A 171 2.14 19.28 -11.73
CA GLY A 171 1.03 19.96 -11.05
C GLY A 171 0.52 21.16 -11.85
N ASN A 172 -0.80 21.35 -11.86
CA ASN A 172 -1.48 22.45 -12.54
C ASN A 172 -2.69 22.87 -11.71
N GLY A 173 -2.44 23.42 -10.54
CA GLY A 173 -3.48 24.10 -9.78
C GLY A 173 -4.07 25.25 -10.59
N THR A 174 -5.38 25.45 -10.47
CA THR A 174 -6.05 26.60 -11.11
C THR A 174 -5.79 27.86 -10.28
N ALA A 175 -5.24 28.91 -10.91
CA ALA A 175 -4.99 30.26 -10.37
C ALA A 175 -3.78 30.45 -9.42
N HIS A 176 -2.60 29.96 -9.81
CA HIS A 176 -1.34 30.31 -9.14
C HIS A 176 -0.77 31.65 -9.65
N THR A 177 -0.15 32.43 -8.76
CA THR A 177 0.61 33.66 -9.10
C THR A 177 2.12 33.43 -9.21
N ASP A 178 2.57 32.20 -8.95
CA ASP A 178 3.98 31.79 -9.06
C ASP A 178 4.26 31.36 -10.50
N SER A 179 5.19 32.05 -11.17
CA SER A 179 5.58 31.79 -12.56
C SER A 179 6.27 30.45 -12.74
N ASP A 180 6.76 29.85 -11.66
CA ASP A 180 7.47 28.57 -11.67
C ASP A 180 6.51 27.40 -11.37
N TYR A 181 5.24 27.69 -11.07
CA TYR A 181 4.22 26.68 -10.81
C TYR A 181 3.66 26.10 -12.12
N GLY A 182 3.79 24.77 -12.29
CA GLY A 182 3.66 24.08 -13.57
C GLY A 182 4.96 23.96 -14.37
N THR A 183 6.10 24.41 -13.84
CA THR A 183 7.45 24.17 -14.40
C THR A 183 8.12 22.94 -13.76
N ALA A 184 9.35 22.59 -14.17
CA ALA A 184 10.13 21.48 -13.58
C ALA A 184 10.31 21.56 -12.05
N ASP A 185 10.15 22.76 -11.49
CA ASP A 185 10.22 23.03 -10.06
C ASP A 185 8.90 22.81 -9.29
N ALA A 186 7.79 22.53 -9.99
CA ALA A 186 6.42 22.52 -9.44
C ALA A 186 5.96 21.25 -8.68
N LYS A 187 6.86 20.29 -8.43
CA LYS A 187 6.70 19.18 -7.47
C LYS A 187 5.38 18.37 -7.50
N GLY A 188 5.03 17.78 -8.65
CA GLY A 188 3.99 16.73 -8.77
C GLY A 188 4.43 15.50 -9.60
N TYR A 189 3.68 14.39 -9.50
CA TYR A 189 3.93 13.03 -10.06
C TYR A 189 3.23 12.79 -11.43
N PRO A 190 3.54 11.70 -12.17
CA PRO A 190 3.02 11.45 -13.50
C PRO A 190 1.53 11.19 -13.55
N LYS A 191 0.99 11.59 -14.69
CA LYS A 191 -0.32 11.20 -15.17
C LYS A 191 -0.24 9.82 -15.84
N THR A 192 -0.22 8.73 -15.08
CA THR A 192 -0.32 7.38 -15.67
C THR A 192 -1.78 7.05 -15.94
N GLN A 193 -2.27 7.33 -17.14
CA GLN A 193 -3.56 6.78 -17.61
C GLN A 193 -3.35 5.34 -18.09
N LEU A 194 -2.90 4.47 -17.18
CA LEU A 194 -2.61 3.08 -17.46
C LEU A 194 -3.61 2.16 -16.77
N THR A 195 -3.97 1.11 -17.48
CA THR A 195 -4.78 -0.01 -16.98
C THR A 195 -3.90 -1.01 -16.22
N ARG A 196 -4.50 -1.91 -15.43
CA ARG A 196 -3.72 -2.97 -14.76
C ARG A 196 -2.96 -3.83 -15.77
N PHE A 197 -3.59 -4.17 -16.90
CA PHE A 197 -2.96 -4.98 -17.95
C PHE A 197 -1.73 -4.31 -18.57
N GLN A 198 -1.76 -2.99 -18.74
CA GLN A 198 -0.60 -2.25 -19.23
C GLN A 198 0.54 -2.24 -18.20
N PHE A 199 0.24 -2.05 -16.91
CA PHE A 199 1.26 -2.18 -15.87
C PHE A 199 1.89 -3.58 -15.86
N GLU A 200 1.07 -4.63 -15.90
CA GLU A 200 1.54 -6.02 -16.01
C GLU A 200 2.42 -6.25 -17.25
N GLN A 201 2.01 -5.74 -18.42
CA GLN A 201 2.77 -5.84 -19.66
C GLN A 201 4.15 -5.14 -19.53
N TYR A 202 4.18 -3.90 -19.04
CA TYR A 202 5.42 -3.13 -18.93
C TYR A 202 6.35 -3.65 -17.83
N ALA A 203 5.83 -4.31 -16.80
CA ALA A 203 6.65 -5.02 -15.83
C ALA A 203 7.29 -6.27 -16.45
N ARG A 204 6.51 -7.09 -17.17
CA ARG A 204 7.00 -8.30 -17.84
C ARG A 204 7.94 -8.02 -19.00
N ALA A 205 7.90 -6.83 -19.60
CA ALA A 205 8.83 -6.43 -20.66
C ALA A 205 10.31 -6.50 -20.25
N LYS A 206 10.59 -6.57 -18.94
CA LYS A 206 11.92 -6.74 -18.36
C LYS A 206 12.40 -8.19 -18.34
N ASN A 207 11.49 -9.15 -18.54
CA ASN A 207 11.81 -10.57 -18.56
C ASN A 207 12.38 -10.95 -19.92
N SER A 208 13.25 -11.96 -19.93
CA SER A 208 13.71 -12.58 -21.17
C SER A 208 12.56 -13.17 -21.99
N ASP A 209 11.51 -13.67 -21.31
CA ASP A 209 10.21 -14.02 -21.87
C ASP A 209 9.13 -13.03 -21.40
N PRO A 210 8.70 -12.08 -22.26
CA PRO A 210 7.66 -11.09 -21.92
C PRO A 210 6.26 -11.69 -21.65
N SER A 211 6.06 -12.98 -21.92
CA SER A 211 4.82 -13.70 -21.58
C SER A 211 4.84 -14.30 -20.16
N SER A 212 6.01 -14.39 -19.52
CA SER A 212 6.20 -14.92 -18.17
C SER A 212 5.97 -13.84 -17.10
N ASN A 213 5.33 -14.20 -15.99
CA ASN A 213 5.23 -13.35 -14.79
C ASN A 213 6.48 -13.38 -13.90
N LEU A 214 7.54 -14.06 -14.33
CA LEU A 214 8.81 -14.17 -13.62
C LEU A 214 9.99 -13.81 -14.55
N PRO A 215 11.06 -13.19 -14.01
CA PRO A 215 11.22 -12.78 -12.60
C PRO A 215 10.48 -11.48 -12.22
N TYR A 216 10.11 -10.65 -13.20
CA TYR A 216 9.39 -9.40 -12.97
C TYR A 216 7.90 -9.51 -13.32
N THR A 217 7.06 -8.92 -12.49
CA THR A 217 5.62 -8.71 -12.76
C THR A 217 5.12 -7.49 -12.01
N ASN A 218 3.89 -7.06 -12.28
CA ASN A 218 3.24 -6.01 -11.50
C ASN A 218 3.16 -6.43 -10.02
N ILE A 219 3.16 -5.46 -9.10
CA ILE A 219 2.92 -5.76 -7.68
C ILE A 219 1.63 -6.56 -7.51
N CYS A 220 1.63 -7.48 -6.57
CA CYS A 220 0.55 -8.45 -6.43
C CYS A 220 0.15 -8.65 -4.97
N ASN A 221 -0.93 -9.42 -4.78
CA ASN A 221 -1.47 -9.75 -3.47
C ASN A 221 -0.43 -10.30 -2.49
N PHE A 222 0.55 -11.07 -2.97
CA PHE A 222 1.61 -11.64 -2.13
C PHE A 222 2.49 -10.57 -1.48
N ASP A 223 2.82 -9.51 -2.21
CA ASP A 223 3.66 -8.42 -1.72
C ASP A 223 2.93 -7.66 -0.61
N LEU A 224 1.63 -7.38 -0.83
CA LEU A 224 0.75 -6.72 0.15
C LEU A 224 0.59 -7.56 1.43
N GLU A 225 0.30 -8.85 1.30
CA GLU A 225 0.05 -9.75 2.43
C GLU A 225 1.30 -9.89 3.31
N LEU A 226 2.48 -10.03 2.71
CA LEU A 226 3.74 -10.13 3.45
C LEU A 226 4.12 -8.80 4.12
N GLU A 227 3.97 -7.68 3.41
CA GLU A 227 4.19 -6.33 3.97
C GLU A 227 3.32 -6.09 5.20
N MET A 228 2.02 -6.43 5.12
CA MET A 228 1.09 -6.34 6.24
C MET A 228 1.57 -7.17 7.45
N ALA A 229 2.03 -8.40 7.24
CA ALA A 229 2.48 -9.27 8.32
C ALA A 229 3.66 -8.65 9.09
N PHE A 230 4.69 -8.19 8.38
CA PHE A 230 5.82 -7.50 9.00
C PHE A 230 5.38 -6.25 9.76
N MET A 231 4.56 -5.40 9.14
CA MET A 231 4.08 -4.19 9.79
C MET A 231 3.24 -4.44 11.04
N PHE A 232 2.36 -5.43 11.03
CA PHE A 232 1.55 -5.77 12.20
C PHE A 232 2.40 -6.29 13.36
N ILE A 233 3.49 -7.00 13.07
CA ILE A 233 4.48 -7.43 14.07
C ILE A 233 5.26 -6.22 14.62
N GLU A 234 5.78 -5.36 13.76
CA GLU A 234 6.63 -4.23 14.16
C GLU A 234 5.84 -3.14 14.93
N PHE A 235 4.65 -2.79 14.46
CA PHE A 235 3.82 -1.75 15.07
C PHE A 235 2.85 -2.29 16.14
N ARG A 236 2.74 -3.62 16.25
CA ARG A 236 1.88 -4.31 17.20
C ARG A 236 0.40 -3.90 17.12
N THR A 237 -0.06 -3.56 15.94
CA THR A 237 -1.45 -3.20 15.70
C THR A 237 -1.82 -3.39 14.24
N LYS A 238 -3.09 -3.66 14.00
CA LYS A 238 -3.67 -3.62 12.66
C LYS A 238 -4.13 -2.21 12.26
N ASN A 239 -4.19 -1.27 13.21
CA ASN A 239 -4.54 0.13 12.99
C ASN A 239 -3.30 1.00 12.76
N LEU A 240 -2.61 0.79 11.63
CA LEU A 240 -1.37 1.50 11.32
C LEU A 240 -1.54 3.04 11.22
N ASN A 241 -2.72 3.50 10.81
CA ASN A 241 -3.01 4.94 10.67
C ASN A 241 -2.97 5.72 11.98
N SER A 242 -3.29 5.11 13.12
CA SER A 242 -3.24 5.81 14.40
C SER A 242 -1.80 6.08 14.87
N LEU A 243 -0.82 5.32 14.35
CA LEU A 243 0.58 5.40 14.78
C LEU A 243 1.43 6.20 13.80
N LEU A 244 1.24 5.97 12.51
CA LEU A 244 2.05 6.58 11.45
C LEU A 244 1.57 7.99 11.08
N GLY A 245 0.57 8.50 11.79
CA GLY A 245 -0.06 9.77 11.49
C GLY A 245 -1.09 9.63 10.37
N HIS A 246 -1.83 10.71 10.19
CA HIS A 246 -2.95 10.78 9.28
C HIS A 246 -2.49 11.09 7.84
N GLY A 247 -2.43 10.01 7.04
CA GLY A 247 -2.31 9.90 5.58
C GLY A 247 -2.32 11.17 4.72
N ILE A 248 -1.65 11.20 3.55
CA ILE A 248 -1.92 12.22 2.51
C ILE A 248 -3.41 12.24 2.16
N SER A 249 -4.05 11.08 2.21
CA SER A 249 -5.50 10.92 2.10
C SER A 249 -6.19 10.64 3.43
N SER A 250 -5.87 11.38 4.49
CA SER A 250 -6.59 11.23 5.76
C SER A 250 -8.04 11.72 5.70
N ILE A 251 -8.95 11.02 6.41
CA ILE A 251 -10.30 11.51 6.75
C ILE A 251 -10.30 12.54 7.88
N ALA A 252 -9.25 12.57 8.69
CA ALA A 252 -9.12 13.52 9.79
C ALA A 252 -8.59 14.85 9.26
N ALA A 253 -9.40 15.90 9.37
CA ALA A 253 -8.96 17.27 9.13
C ALA A 253 -7.91 17.67 10.17
N PRO A 254 -6.87 18.42 9.79
CA PRO A 254 -6.02 19.06 10.78
C PRO A 254 -6.84 20.02 11.65
N THR A 255 -6.32 20.30 12.83
CA THR A 255 -6.87 21.28 13.78
C THR A 255 -5.74 22.22 14.20
N ALA A 256 -6.04 23.22 15.03
CA ALA A 256 -5.00 24.07 15.64
C ALA A 256 -3.95 23.23 16.39
N ASP A 257 -4.38 22.25 17.18
CA ASP A 257 -3.51 21.42 18.02
C ASP A 257 -2.71 20.38 17.23
N THR A 258 -3.21 19.97 16.08
CA THR A 258 -2.63 18.90 15.25
C THR A 258 -1.93 19.42 13.99
N TRP A 259 -1.89 20.75 13.80
CA TRP A 259 -1.24 21.37 12.65
C TRP A 259 0.24 21.00 12.56
N GLY A 260 0.65 20.46 11.41
CA GLY A 260 2.01 19.96 11.21
C GLY A 260 2.23 18.48 11.49
N LYS A 261 1.23 17.80 12.06
CA LYS A 261 1.25 16.35 12.34
C LYS A 261 0.20 15.58 11.53
N VAL A 262 -0.76 16.30 10.97
CA VAL A 262 -1.87 15.77 10.17
C VAL A 262 -1.84 16.42 8.80
N THR A 263 -1.94 15.60 7.76
CA THR A 263 -1.97 16.10 6.38
C THR A 263 -3.26 16.88 6.12
N GLY A 264 -3.13 18.03 5.46
CA GLY A 264 -4.27 18.82 5.01
C GLY A 264 -3.89 20.26 4.79
N PHE A 265 -4.90 21.13 4.88
CA PHE A 265 -4.78 22.55 4.57
C PHE A 265 -5.27 23.39 5.73
N ARG A 266 -4.71 24.58 5.89
CA ARG A 266 -5.34 25.66 6.64
C ARG A 266 -5.42 26.91 5.77
N LEU A 267 -6.55 27.60 5.84
CA LEU A 267 -6.88 28.75 5.03
C LEU A 267 -7.06 29.97 5.94
N THR A 268 -6.52 31.11 5.54
CA THR A 268 -6.75 32.41 6.19
C THR A 268 -6.95 33.49 5.14
N ASN A 269 -7.87 34.42 5.39
CA ASN A 269 -8.10 35.62 4.58
C ASN A 269 -7.98 36.92 5.41
N ASP A 270 -7.46 36.82 6.63
CA ASP A 270 -7.40 37.91 7.62
C ASP A 270 -6.00 38.09 8.23
N GLY A 271 -4.96 37.67 7.49
CA GLY A 271 -3.57 37.80 7.94
C GLY A 271 -3.14 36.78 8.99
N GLY A 272 -3.84 35.65 9.11
CA GLY A 272 -3.51 34.55 10.03
C GLY A 272 -4.16 34.67 11.41
N ASN A 273 -5.14 35.56 11.57
CA ASN A 273 -5.90 35.69 12.83
C ASN A 273 -6.88 34.52 13.02
N THR A 274 -7.49 34.08 11.92
CA THR A 274 -8.42 32.93 11.92
C THR A 274 -8.01 31.93 10.85
N TYR A 275 -8.05 30.65 11.21
CA TYR A 275 -7.78 29.55 10.29
C TYR A 275 -9.01 28.66 10.11
N THR A 276 -9.32 28.33 8.86
CA THR A 276 -10.21 27.22 8.50
C THR A 276 -9.37 26.02 8.09
N TYR A 277 -9.64 24.84 8.63
CA TYR A 277 -8.88 23.64 8.34
C TYR A 277 -9.65 22.71 7.41
N LEU A 278 -8.98 22.20 6.37
CA LEU A 278 -9.58 21.36 5.33
C LEU A 278 -8.74 20.09 5.11
N THR A 279 -9.42 19.01 4.71
CA THR A 279 -8.80 17.80 4.17
C THR A 279 -8.62 17.91 2.65
N PHE A 280 -8.02 16.91 2.03
CA PHE A 280 -7.96 16.79 0.57
C PHE A 280 -9.33 16.59 -0.11
N GLY A 281 -10.26 15.90 0.54
CA GLY A 281 -11.63 15.68 0.06
C GLY A 281 -12.59 16.82 0.39
N SER A 282 -12.16 17.83 1.16
CA SER A 282 -12.99 18.99 1.47
C SER A 282 -13.28 19.79 0.19
N ASN A 283 -14.55 20.19 0.03
CA ASN A 283 -15.03 20.92 -1.14
C ASN A 283 -14.93 22.43 -0.98
N VAL A 284 -14.56 23.11 -2.06
CA VAL A 284 -14.60 24.56 -2.24
C VAL A 284 -15.29 24.91 -3.57
N TYR A 285 -15.70 26.16 -3.75
CA TYR A 285 -16.38 26.63 -4.95
C TYR A 285 -15.51 27.67 -5.65
N LEU A 286 -14.96 27.31 -6.81
CA LEU A 286 -14.14 28.24 -7.62
C LEU A 286 -15.01 29.37 -8.21
N PRO A 287 -14.44 30.55 -8.51
CA PRO A 287 -15.21 31.70 -9.00
C PRO A 287 -16.05 31.34 -10.23
N GLY A 288 -17.35 31.65 -10.19
CA GLY A 288 -18.29 31.35 -11.26
C GLY A 288 -18.73 29.89 -11.37
N SER A 289 -18.23 28.97 -10.53
CA SER A 289 -18.67 27.58 -10.47
C SER A 289 -19.77 27.37 -9.43
N GLN A 290 -20.84 26.68 -9.81
CA GLN A 290 -21.84 26.15 -8.87
C GLN A 290 -21.54 24.72 -8.43
N THR A 291 -20.56 24.08 -9.07
CA THR A 291 -20.13 22.71 -8.75
C THR A 291 -18.95 22.77 -7.79
N PRO A 292 -18.97 22.02 -6.67
CA PRO A 292 -17.84 21.97 -5.77
C PRO A 292 -16.62 21.29 -6.42
N THR A 293 -15.43 21.79 -6.08
CA THR A 293 -14.14 21.19 -6.41
C THR A 293 -13.43 20.84 -5.11
N ASN A 294 -12.96 19.60 -4.95
CA ASN A 294 -12.22 19.22 -3.75
C ASN A 294 -10.78 19.79 -3.75
N MET A 295 -10.20 19.91 -2.56
CA MET A 295 -8.85 20.45 -2.39
C MET A 295 -7.75 19.64 -3.11
N PHE A 296 -7.93 18.33 -3.30
CA PHE A 296 -7.00 17.53 -4.11
C PHE A 296 -6.97 17.98 -5.58
N THR A 297 -8.16 18.25 -6.14
CA THR A 297 -8.31 18.74 -7.51
C THR A 297 -7.84 20.18 -7.64
N VAL A 298 -8.10 21.02 -6.63
CA VAL A 298 -7.58 22.39 -6.57
C VAL A 298 -6.05 22.40 -6.58
N LEU A 299 -5.44 21.56 -5.75
CA LEU A 299 -3.98 21.52 -5.63
C LEU A 299 -3.32 20.94 -6.89
N ASN A 300 -3.81 19.79 -7.37
CA ASN A 300 -3.08 18.99 -8.34
C ASN A 300 -3.93 18.27 -9.40
N GLN A 301 -5.17 18.71 -9.63
CA GLN A 301 -6.11 18.08 -10.58
C GLN A 301 -6.27 16.56 -10.38
N SER A 302 -6.27 16.11 -9.12
CA SER A 302 -6.30 14.69 -8.77
C SER A 302 -5.13 13.86 -9.32
N SER A 303 -3.96 14.50 -9.49
CA SER A 303 -2.68 13.84 -9.78
C SER A 303 -1.84 13.72 -8.50
N PRO A 304 -0.87 12.80 -8.42
CA PRO A 304 -0.16 12.58 -7.16
C PRO A 304 0.75 13.77 -6.75
N VAL A 305 0.77 14.09 -5.44
CA VAL A 305 1.39 15.29 -4.82
C VAL A 305 2.88 15.22 -4.42
N LEU A 306 3.53 14.05 -4.54
CA LEU A 306 4.95 13.87 -4.21
C LEU A 306 5.71 13.46 -5.47
N LYS A 307 6.98 13.85 -5.60
CA LYS A 307 7.87 13.28 -6.62
C LYS A 307 8.32 11.86 -6.22
N VAL A 308 8.73 11.03 -7.18
CA VAL A 308 9.35 9.71 -6.88
C VAL A 308 10.52 9.93 -5.91
N PHE A 309 10.59 9.15 -4.84
CA PHE A 309 11.64 9.17 -3.82
C PHE A 309 11.80 10.51 -3.07
N GLU A 310 10.84 11.44 -3.16
CA GLU A 310 11.01 12.79 -2.61
C GLU A 310 11.31 12.76 -1.10
N GLY A 311 10.56 11.97 -0.33
CA GLY A 311 10.76 11.86 1.12
C GLY A 311 12.09 11.20 1.47
N GLN A 312 12.43 10.11 0.78
CA GLN A 312 13.68 9.37 1.01
C GLN A 312 14.90 10.24 0.70
N LEU A 313 14.85 11.01 -0.39
CA LEU A 313 15.94 11.92 -0.77
C LEU A 313 16.00 13.14 0.14
N ALA A 314 14.87 13.69 0.59
CA ALA A 314 14.86 14.77 1.57
C ALA A 314 15.58 14.35 2.86
N VAL A 315 15.29 13.15 3.37
CA VAL A 315 15.96 12.58 4.54
C VAL A 315 17.44 12.31 4.27
N SER A 316 17.76 11.73 3.11
CA SER A 316 19.15 11.48 2.68
C SER A 316 19.98 12.77 2.56
N ASN A 317 19.31 13.91 2.36
CA ASN A 317 19.89 15.25 2.26
C ASN A 317 19.82 16.06 3.58
N GLY A 318 19.57 15.39 4.71
CA GLY A 318 19.70 15.98 6.05
C GLY A 318 18.39 16.42 6.70
N GLN A 319 17.23 16.16 6.10
CA GLN A 319 15.96 16.33 6.81
C GLN A 319 15.74 15.19 7.82
N THR A 320 14.97 15.48 8.87
CA THR A 320 14.69 14.54 9.96
C THR A 320 13.38 13.79 9.74
N LEU A 321 13.33 12.56 10.25
CA LEU A 321 12.08 11.81 10.43
C LEU A 321 11.59 11.94 11.87
N GLU A 322 10.31 12.20 12.06
CA GLU A 322 9.67 12.07 13.37
C GLU A 322 9.64 10.58 13.75
N PRO A 323 10.15 10.21 14.96
CA PRO A 323 10.10 8.83 15.42
C PRO A 323 8.66 8.35 15.63
N VAL A 324 8.41 7.09 15.27
CA VAL A 324 7.11 6.44 15.45
C VAL A 324 7.20 5.44 16.61
N LYS A 325 6.08 5.28 17.31
CA LYS A 325 5.93 4.29 18.39
C LYS A 325 5.03 3.14 17.95
N ASP A 326 5.30 1.96 18.48
CA ASP A 326 4.37 0.83 18.41
C ASP A 326 3.14 1.09 19.31
N ALA A 327 2.16 0.19 19.24
CA ALA A 327 0.94 0.29 20.04
C ALA A 327 1.18 0.24 21.56
N ASP A 328 2.33 -0.26 22.02
CA ASP A 328 2.70 -0.27 23.45
C ASP A 328 3.46 0.99 23.88
N GLY A 329 3.73 1.91 22.94
CA GLY A 329 4.45 3.16 23.20
C GLY A 329 5.98 3.04 23.11
N ASN A 330 6.51 1.89 22.69
CA ASN A 330 7.94 1.72 22.45
C ASN A 330 8.34 2.35 21.11
N VAL A 331 9.52 2.95 21.05
CA VAL A 331 10.05 3.50 19.80
C VAL A 331 10.41 2.36 18.85
N VAL A 332 9.86 2.40 17.63
CA VAL A 332 10.20 1.46 16.55
C VAL A 332 11.60 1.75 16.01
N GLN A 333 12.29 0.74 15.46
CA GLN A 333 13.60 0.93 14.83
C GLN A 333 13.53 2.00 13.74
N GLY A 334 14.34 3.05 13.88
CA GLY A 334 14.37 4.20 12.96
C GLY A 334 15.79 4.61 12.60
N MET A 335 15.99 5.89 12.26
CA MET A 335 17.26 6.39 11.72
C MET A 335 18.47 6.07 12.61
N SER A 336 18.30 6.16 13.93
CA SER A 336 19.34 5.82 14.93
C SER A 336 19.72 4.34 14.95
N ASN A 337 18.88 3.47 14.41
CA ASN A 337 19.10 2.04 14.30
C ASN A 337 19.62 1.64 12.90
N GLY A 338 19.92 2.61 12.03
CA GLY A 338 20.36 2.36 10.66
C GLY A 338 19.21 2.01 9.70
N VAL A 339 17.98 2.41 10.02
CA VAL A 339 16.77 2.09 9.22
C VAL A 339 15.99 3.37 8.91
N MET A 340 15.59 3.59 7.66
CA MET A 340 14.76 4.74 7.29
C MET A 340 13.28 4.51 7.62
N THR A 341 12.94 4.60 8.90
CA THR A 341 11.57 4.53 9.41
C THR A 341 11.20 5.76 10.22
N GLY A 342 10.04 6.35 9.95
CA GLY A 342 9.49 7.51 10.67
C GLY A 342 8.60 8.36 9.77
N VAL A 343 8.17 9.54 10.24
CA VAL A 343 7.29 10.45 9.47
C VAL A 343 8.08 11.65 8.96
N TRP A 344 8.13 11.82 7.65
CA TRP A 344 8.64 13.02 6.99
C TRP A 344 7.51 14.04 6.80
N THR A 345 7.76 15.34 7.01
CA THR A 345 6.75 16.39 6.85
C THR A 345 7.16 17.41 5.79
N LYS A 346 6.35 17.57 4.75
CA LYS A 346 6.49 18.60 3.71
C LYS A 346 5.49 19.73 3.95
N ARG A 347 5.93 20.98 3.80
CA ARG A 347 5.09 22.18 3.90
C ARG A 347 5.29 23.08 2.70
N PHE A 348 4.21 23.70 2.25
CA PHE A 348 4.22 24.72 1.19
C PHE A 348 2.93 25.55 1.27
N SER A 349 2.89 26.68 0.57
CA SER A 349 1.75 27.59 0.61
C SER A 349 1.40 28.12 -0.78
N PHE A 350 0.13 28.49 -1.00
CA PHE A 350 -0.37 29.08 -2.23
C PHE A 350 -1.58 29.99 -1.97
N GLN A 351 -2.01 30.76 -2.97
CA GLN A 351 -3.24 31.55 -2.90
C GLN A 351 -4.39 30.83 -3.58
N LEU A 352 -5.59 30.90 -2.99
CA LEU A 352 -6.82 30.33 -3.54
C LEU A 352 -7.92 31.38 -3.51
N ASN A 353 -8.47 31.70 -4.67
CA ASN A 353 -9.73 32.44 -4.74
C ASN A 353 -10.89 31.45 -4.83
N ALA A 354 -11.72 31.38 -3.79
CA ALA A 354 -12.85 30.46 -3.74
C ALA A 354 -13.90 30.92 -2.73
N SER A 355 -15.11 30.36 -2.80
CA SER A 355 -16.05 30.36 -1.68
C SER A 355 -16.01 29.02 -0.96
N LEU A 356 -16.21 29.04 0.37
CA LEU A 356 -16.28 27.83 1.19
C LEU A 356 -17.69 27.23 1.24
N THR A 357 -18.68 27.93 0.69
CA THR A 357 -20.09 27.50 0.65
C THR A 357 -20.67 27.73 -0.74
N GLN A 358 -21.63 26.90 -1.15
CA GLN A 358 -22.30 27.06 -2.44
C GLN A 358 -23.00 28.41 -2.53
N GLY A 359 -22.80 29.14 -3.63
CA GLY A 359 -23.39 30.46 -3.84
C GLY A 359 -22.84 31.57 -2.93
N GLY A 360 -21.83 31.29 -2.11
CA GLY A 360 -21.17 32.30 -1.29
C GLY A 360 -20.24 33.21 -2.10
N GLU A 361 -19.89 34.37 -1.53
CA GLU A 361 -18.91 35.27 -2.12
C GLU A 361 -17.52 34.60 -2.14
N ALA A 362 -16.82 34.73 -3.26
CA ALA A 362 -15.45 34.24 -3.39
C ALA A 362 -14.47 35.21 -2.71
N LYS A 363 -13.58 34.66 -1.90
CA LYS A 363 -12.53 35.42 -1.20
C LYS A 363 -11.17 34.84 -1.56
N THR A 364 -10.14 35.69 -1.52
CA THR A 364 -8.75 35.24 -1.63
C THR A 364 -8.26 34.75 -0.28
N TYR A 365 -7.88 33.47 -0.22
CA TYR A 365 -7.27 32.83 0.93
C TYR A 365 -5.78 32.61 0.69
N ASN A 366 -4.98 32.83 1.73
CA ASN A 366 -3.67 32.21 1.85
C ASN A 366 -3.88 30.80 2.38
N VAL A 367 -3.39 29.81 1.64
CA VAL A 367 -3.49 28.39 1.96
C VAL A 367 -2.12 27.88 2.35
N ASP A 368 -1.97 27.35 3.56
CA ASP A 368 -0.83 26.52 3.90
C ASP A 368 -1.22 25.05 3.78
N ALA A 369 -0.36 24.24 3.19
CA ALA A 369 -0.48 22.81 3.09
C ALA A 369 0.60 22.12 3.94
N VAL A 370 0.21 21.04 4.61
CA VAL A 370 1.09 20.12 5.31
C VAL A 370 0.85 18.74 4.74
N LEU A 371 1.90 18.04 4.35
CA LEU A 371 1.87 16.62 4.01
C LEU A 371 2.74 15.88 5.03
N SER A 372 2.12 15.00 5.82
CA SER A 372 2.85 13.99 6.58
C SER A 372 3.09 12.79 5.66
N VAL A 373 4.27 12.17 5.73
CA VAL A 373 4.71 11.10 4.83
C VAL A 373 5.59 10.10 5.59
N PRO A 374 5.01 9.06 6.16
CA PRO A 374 5.68 7.88 6.65
C PRO A 374 6.48 7.19 5.60
N ILE A 375 7.67 6.88 6.04
CA ILE A 375 8.60 6.02 5.38
C ILE A 375 8.76 4.84 6.33
N TRP A 376 8.55 3.63 5.83
CA TRP A 376 8.78 2.41 6.57
C TRP A 376 9.90 1.63 5.88
N ARG A 377 11.05 1.54 6.53
CA ARG A 377 12.25 0.87 5.99
C ARG A 377 12.59 1.33 4.56
N GLY A 378 12.47 2.63 4.30
CA GLY A 378 12.69 3.25 3.00
C GLY A 378 11.50 3.25 2.03
N LYS A 379 10.40 2.55 2.32
CA LYS A 379 9.21 2.46 1.47
C LYS A 379 8.14 3.47 1.84
N VAL A 380 7.57 4.14 0.84
CA VAL A 380 6.43 5.07 0.95
C VAL A 380 5.24 4.43 0.23
N ARG A 381 4.48 3.57 0.94
CA ARG A 381 3.25 2.95 0.40
C ARG A 381 2.03 3.04 1.30
N LEU A 382 2.20 3.54 2.51
CA LEU A 382 1.13 3.62 3.51
C LEU A 382 0.24 4.86 3.33
N TRP A 383 0.42 5.59 2.23
CA TRP A 383 -0.01 6.98 2.06
C TRP A 383 -0.71 7.16 0.73
N GLY A 384 -2.04 7.30 0.81
CA GLY A 384 -2.96 7.26 -0.31
C GLY A 384 -2.99 8.52 -1.13
N ASN A 385 -1.87 8.85 -1.75
CA ASN A 385 -1.88 9.84 -2.82
C ASN A 385 -2.74 9.36 -4.00
N CYS A 386 -2.59 8.08 -4.37
CA CYS A 386 -3.30 7.39 -5.46
C CYS A 386 -3.53 5.92 -5.11
N SER A 387 -4.63 5.34 -5.61
CA SER A 387 -4.86 3.91 -5.42
C SER A 387 -3.91 3.11 -6.30
N GLN A 388 -3.45 1.96 -5.82
CA GLN A 388 -2.50 1.13 -6.53
C GLN A 388 -3.18 -0.07 -7.16
N TRP A 389 -2.96 -0.29 -8.45
CA TRP A 389 -3.36 -1.53 -9.12
C TRP A 389 -2.49 -2.69 -8.64
N ILE A 390 -3.11 -3.70 -8.02
CA ILE A 390 -2.43 -4.95 -7.68
C ILE A 390 -2.98 -6.10 -8.49
N SER A 391 -2.09 -7.00 -8.89
CA SER A 391 -2.45 -8.23 -9.59
C SER A 391 -2.75 -9.35 -8.60
N GLY A 392 -3.44 -10.40 -9.06
CA GLY A 392 -3.65 -11.63 -8.28
C GLY A 392 -4.88 -11.66 -7.39
N TYR A 393 -5.63 -10.56 -7.24
CA TYR A 393 -7.03 -10.59 -6.85
C TYR A 393 -7.93 -10.29 -8.06
N GLU A 394 -8.90 -11.17 -8.30
CA GLU A 394 -9.93 -11.01 -9.33
C GLU A 394 -11.28 -11.25 -8.71
N LEU A 395 -12.28 -10.51 -9.18
CA LEU A 395 -13.64 -10.67 -8.73
C LEU A 395 -14.57 -10.93 -9.92
N LEU A 396 -15.47 -11.90 -9.72
CA LEU A 396 -16.60 -12.13 -10.61
C LEU A 396 -17.82 -11.44 -10.02
N HIS A 397 -18.30 -10.40 -10.71
CA HIS A 397 -19.46 -9.62 -10.30
C HIS A 397 -20.67 -9.97 -11.15
N TYR A 398 -21.82 -10.18 -10.50
CA TYR A 398 -23.04 -10.65 -11.14
C TYR A 398 -24.29 -10.25 -10.34
N LEU A 399 -25.46 -10.38 -10.97
CA LEU A 399 -26.77 -10.02 -10.39
C LEU A 399 -27.69 -11.25 -10.34
N ILE A 400 -28.19 -11.59 -9.16
CA ILE A 400 -29.25 -12.59 -8.96
C ILE A 400 -30.49 -11.88 -8.40
N GLY A 401 -31.60 -11.94 -9.14
CA GLY A 401 -32.79 -11.19 -8.80
C GLY A 401 -32.50 -9.68 -8.75
N ASP A 402 -32.62 -9.09 -7.56
CA ASP A 402 -32.32 -7.69 -7.26
C ASP A 402 -31.01 -7.49 -6.47
N THR A 403 -30.21 -8.56 -6.31
CA THR A 403 -29.05 -8.59 -5.41
C THR A 403 -27.75 -8.78 -6.20
N TYR A 404 -26.80 -7.86 -5.99
CA TYR A 404 -25.45 -7.88 -6.57
C TYR A 404 -24.49 -8.70 -5.73
N HIS A 405 -23.65 -9.50 -6.39
CA HIS A 405 -22.76 -10.49 -5.79
C HIS A 405 -21.34 -10.36 -6.34
N TYR A 406 -20.32 -10.55 -5.48
CA TYR A 406 -18.90 -10.49 -5.86
C TYR A 406 -18.15 -11.72 -5.34
N LYS A 407 -17.94 -12.72 -6.21
CA LYS A 407 -17.07 -13.87 -5.90
C LYS A 407 -15.61 -13.46 -6.05
N VAL A 408 -14.80 -13.74 -5.05
CA VAL A 408 -13.39 -13.33 -4.97
C VAL A 408 -12.49 -14.53 -5.23
N TYR A 409 -11.49 -14.30 -6.08
CA TYR A 409 -10.48 -15.28 -6.44
C TYR A 409 -9.08 -14.71 -6.17
N ARG A 410 -8.18 -15.57 -5.66
CA ARG A 410 -6.79 -15.23 -5.35
C ARG A 410 -5.85 -16.15 -6.12
N ALA A 411 -4.83 -15.59 -6.75
CA ALA A 411 -3.80 -16.37 -7.42
C ALA A 411 -3.03 -17.24 -6.41
N PRO A 412 -2.77 -18.53 -6.70
CA PRO A 412 -2.05 -19.41 -5.79
C PRO A 412 -0.53 -19.16 -5.80
N SER A 413 0.02 -18.54 -6.84
CA SER A 413 1.42 -18.12 -6.95
C SER A 413 1.59 -16.99 -7.97
N VAL A 414 2.78 -16.37 -7.99
CA VAL A 414 3.16 -15.37 -9.01
C VAL A 414 3.10 -15.95 -10.43
N ALA A 415 3.60 -17.17 -10.61
CA ALA A 415 3.57 -17.84 -11.91
C ALA A 415 2.14 -18.10 -12.41
N ALA A 416 1.18 -18.31 -11.50
CA ALA A 416 -0.21 -18.59 -11.84
C ALA A 416 -1.03 -17.34 -12.23
N LEU A 417 -0.48 -16.13 -12.06
CA LEU A 417 -1.15 -14.89 -12.45
C LEU A 417 -1.59 -14.95 -13.92
N THR A 418 -2.86 -14.64 -14.19
CA THR A 418 -3.36 -14.61 -15.56
C THR A 418 -2.74 -13.46 -16.34
N THR A 419 -2.38 -13.70 -17.60
CA THR A 419 -1.84 -12.68 -18.51
C THR A 419 -2.87 -12.21 -19.54
N ASP A 420 -4.10 -12.74 -19.50
CA ASP A 420 -5.18 -12.33 -20.39
C ASP A 420 -5.72 -10.94 -20.02
N ALA A 421 -6.18 -10.20 -21.04
CA ALA A 421 -6.80 -8.89 -20.89
C ALA A 421 -8.34 -8.93 -21.01
N ASP A 422 -8.96 -10.10 -20.82
CA ASP A 422 -10.38 -10.27 -21.11
C ASP A 422 -11.25 -9.64 -20.02
N VAL A 423 -12.02 -8.64 -20.44
CA VAL A 423 -13.07 -7.96 -19.65
C VAL A 423 -14.45 -8.10 -20.30
N THR A 424 -14.56 -8.90 -21.37
CA THR A 424 -15.80 -9.11 -22.10
C THR A 424 -16.81 -9.85 -21.24
N TYR A 425 -18.02 -9.31 -21.13
CA TYR A 425 -19.05 -9.88 -20.26
C TYR A 425 -19.44 -11.29 -20.72
N LYS A 426 -19.63 -12.20 -19.76
CA LYS A 426 -19.98 -13.60 -20.01
C LYS A 426 -21.42 -13.87 -19.63
N THR A 427 -22.03 -14.88 -20.23
CA THR A 427 -23.40 -15.31 -19.92
C THR A 427 -23.44 -16.50 -18.96
N ALA A 428 -22.29 -17.03 -18.57
CA ALA A 428 -22.12 -18.11 -17.61
C ALA A 428 -20.84 -17.94 -16.80
N GLU A 429 -20.80 -18.51 -15.59
CA GLU A 429 -19.58 -18.64 -14.79
C GLU A 429 -18.54 -19.55 -15.47
N GLY A 430 -17.28 -19.43 -15.09
CA GLY A 430 -16.15 -20.19 -15.65
C GLY A 430 -15.69 -19.71 -17.04
N GLY A 431 -16.18 -18.54 -17.46
CA GLY A 431 -15.89 -17.94 -18.77
C GLY A 431 -14.57 -17.16 -18.81
N PHE A 432 -14.06 -16.71 -17.67
CA PHE A 432 -12.79 -16.00 -17.56
C PHE A 432 -11.63 -16.95 -17.22
N ALA A 433 -10.42 -16.61 -17.64
CA ALA A 433 -9.24 -17.46 -17.37
C ALA A 433 -8.93 -17.57 -15.88
N PHE A 434 -9.12 -16.48 -15.11
CA PHE A 434 -8.84 -16.47 -13.67
C PHE A 434 -9.72 -17.44 -12.89
N GLU A 435 -10.96 -17.69 -13.33
CA GLU A 435 -11.87 -18.65 -12.67
C GLU A 435 -11.34 -20.09 -12.75
N LYS A 436 -10.37 -20.36 -13.64
CA LYS A 436 -9.76 -21.68 -13.84
C LYS A 436 -8.38 -21.81 -13.20
N SER A 437 -7.64 -20.71 -13.09
CA SER A 437 -6.26 -20.72 -12.57
C SER A 437 -6.14 -20.22 -11.13
N TYR A 438 -7.08 -19.40 -10.66
CA TYR A 438 -7.07 -18.84 -9.32
C TYR A 438 -7.95 -19.65 -8.39
N GLU A 439 -7.68 -19.54 -7.10
CA GLU A 439 -8.45 -20.22 -6.07
C GLU A 439 -9.62 -19.35 -5.61
N TYR A 440 -10.79 -19.96 -5.50
CA TYR A 440 -11.96 -19.31 -4.93
C TYR A 440 -11.74 -19.07 -3.43
N VAL A 441 -11.79 -17.81 -3.01
CA VAL A 441 -11.59 -17.38 -1.63
C VAL A 441 -12.91 -17.36 -0.87
N GLY A 442 -13.96 -16.87 -1.53
CA GLY A 442 -15.26 -16.62 -0.92
C GLY A 442 -16.01 -15.51 -1.64
N GLU A 443 -17.03 -14.97 -1.00
CA GLU A 443 -17.86 -13.91 -1.55
C GLU A 443 -17.89 -12.70 -0.62
N MET A 444 -17.85 -11.50 -1.19
CA MET A 444 -18.12 -10.27 -0.43
C MET A 444 -19.61 -10.20 -0.04
N PRO A 445 -20.00 -9.34 0.91
CA PRO A 445 -21.41 -9.14 1.23
C PRO A 445 -22.23 -8.82 -0.03
N ALA A 446 -23.40 -9.43 -0.16
CA ALA A 446 -24.30 -9.15 -1.27
C ALA A 446 -25.10 -7.85 -0.99
N THR A 447 -25.47 -7.09 -2.04
CA THR A 447 -26.16 -5.79 -1.87
C THR A 447 -27.35 -5.62 -2.81
N LYS A 448 -28.44 -5.01 -2.30
CA LYS A 448 -29.70 -4.78 -3.05
C LYS A 448 -29.87 -3.34 -3.54
N THR A 449 -29.08 -2.40 -3.02
CA THR A 449 -29.37 -0.97 -3.21
C THR A 449 -28.82 -0.46 -4.52
N ALA A 450 -29.60 -0.44 -5.61
CA ALA A 450 -29.23 0.20 -6.87
C ALA A 450 -28.80 1.68 -6.64
N GLY A 451 -27.66 2.11 -7.19
CA GLY A 451 -27.22 3.51 -7.08
C GLY A 451 -26.17 3.85 -5.99
N GLY A 452 -25.45 2.86 -5.45
CA GLY A 452 -24.21 3.08 -4.70
C GLY A 452 -24.37 2.96 -3.20
N VAL A 453 -23.95 1.82 -2.66
CA VAL A 453 -23.55 1.74 -1.25
C VAL A 453 -22.33 0.81 -1.21
N GLY A 454 -21.17 1.42 -1.02
CA GLY A 454 -19.90 0.71 -0.82
C GLY A 454 -19.95 -0.11 0.45
N PHE A 455 -19.23 -1.22 0.48
CA PHE A 455 -19.06 -1.93 1.74
C PHE A 455 -18.27 -1.01 2.67
N GLY A 456 -18.81 -0.78 3.87
CA GLY A 456 -18.25 0.16 4.84
C GLY A 456 -16.90 -0.30 5.39
N TRP A 457 -16.66 -0.05 6.68
CA TRP A 457 -15.51 -0.67 7.33
C TRP A 457 -15.74 -2.18 7.47
N ALA A 458 -14.70 -2.96 7.19
CA ALA A 458 -14.77 -4.41 7.31
C ALA A 458 -14.91 -4.80 8.79
N LYS A 459 -15.86 -5.69 9.07
CA LYS A 459 -15.96 -6.42 10.34
C LYS A 459 -15.19 -7.73 10.30
N LYS A 460 -15.13 -8.36 9.12
CA LYS A 460 -14.39 -9.59 8.88
C LYS A 460 -13.81 -9.57 7.47
N MET A 461 -12.60 -10.11 7.33
CA MET A 461 -11.92 -10.25 6.05
C MET A 461 -12.06 -11.68 5.52
N LEU A 462 -11.96 -11.83 4.20
CA LEU A 462 -11.89 -13.13 3.55
C LEU A 462 -10.52 -13.74 3.80
N SER A 463 -10.48 -15.06 4.02
CA SER A 463 -9.25 -15.79 4.25
C SER A 463 -9.22 -17.06 3.41
N LEU A 464 -8.04 -17.45 2.93
CA LEU A 464 -7.79 -18.69 2.19
C LEU A 464 -6.41 -19.22 2.57
N ARG A 465 -6.31 -20.53 2.85
CA ARG A 465 -5.02 -21.21 3.15
C ARG A 465 -4.16 -20.43 4.16
N ASN A 466 -4.72 -20.08 5.32
CA ASN A 466 -3.99 -19.33 6.37
C ASN A 466 -3.61 -17.90 6.01
N ILE A 467 -4.11 -17.35 4.92
CA ILE A 467 -3.87 -15.98 4.47
C ILE A 467 -5.16 -15.17 4.62
N THR A 468 -5.15 -14.18 5.51
CA THR A 468 -6.19 -13.15 5.64
C THR A 468 -5.94 -12.08 4.57
N THR A 469 -6.87 -11.97 3.62
CA THR A 469 -6.77 -11.10 2.44
C THR A 469 -7.16 -9.65 2.75
N ALA A 470 -6.85 -8.72 1.85
CA ALA A 470 -7.33 -7.34 1.93
C ALA A 470 -8.81 -7.16 1.51
N ILE A 471 -9.55 -8.23 1.20
CA ILE A 471 -10.94 -8.15 0.74
C ILE A 471 -11.92 -8.52 1.85
N MET A 472 -12.98 -7.73 2.00
CA MET A 472 -13.98 -7.90 3.05
C MET A 472 -14.88 -9.12 2.84
N ALA A 473 -15.15 -9.85 3.93
CA ALA A 473 -16.16 -10.91 4.01
C ALA A 473 -17.47 -10.41 4.65
N GLU A 474 -17.38 -9.51 5.64
CA GLU A 474 -18.53 -8.94 6.36
C GLU A 474 -18.32 -7.44 6.61
N GLY A 475 -19.31 -6.60 6.32
CA GLY A 475 -19.27 -5.15 6.57
C GLY A 475 -20.07 -4.72 7.80
N GLY A 476 -19.71 -3.58 8.41
CA GLY A 476 -20.38 -3.05 9.61
C GLY A 476 -20.29 -1.52 9.75
N GLY A 477 -21.20 -0.93 10.55
CA GLY A 477 -21.39 0.52 10.69
C GLY A 477 -20.57 1.19 11.80
N ASN A 478 -19.92 2.29 11.42
CA ASN A 478 -19.18 3.31 12.19
C ASN A 478 -17.94 2.91 12.99
N ILE A 479 -16.87 3.62 12.61
CA ILE A 479 -15.48 3.62 13.09
C ILE A 479 -14.74 2.32 12.74
N GLY A 480 -13.52 2.47 12.20
CA GLY A 480 -12.65 1.39 11.71
C GLY A 480 -12.28 0.40 12.82
N THR A 481 -13.07 -0.65 12.96
CA THR A 481 -12.97 -1.58 14.09
C THR A 481 -12.03 -2.74 13.84
N PHE A 482 -11.49 -2.97 12.65
CA PHE A 482 -10.70 -4.20 12.47
C PHE A 482 -9.31 -4.05 11.87
N GLU A 483 -9.09 -3.23 10.85
CA GLU A 483 -7.84 -3.42 10.09
C GLU A 483 -7.49 -2.27 9.16
N ASN A 484 -8.16 -1.12 9.32
CA ASN A 484 -8.11 -0.11 8.28
C ASN A 484 -8.54 -0.74 6.93
N ALA A 485 -9.56 -1.62 6.92
CA ALA A 485 -10.04 -2.29 5.70
C ALA A 485 -11.42 -1.74 5.33
N THR A 486 -11.53 -1.19 4.12
CA THR A 486 -12.78 -0.74 3.50
C THR A 486 -12.81 -1.37 2.11
N SER A 487 -13.96 -1.83 1.65
CA SER A 487 -14.09 -2.35 0.28
C SER A 487 -15.21 -1.67 -0.47
N TYR A 488 -14.93 -1.15 -1.67
CA TYR A 488 -15.94 -0.43 -2.44
C TYR A 488 -16.37 -1.22 -3.68
N GLY A 489 -17.67 -1.47 -3.82
CA GLY A 489 -18.32 -2.10 -4.99
C GLY A 489 -19.31 -1.15 -5.67
N LEU A 490 -19.59 -1.38 -6.96
CA LEU A 490 -20.60 -0.62 -7.74
C LEU A 490 -21.57 -1.55 -8.45
N ASN A 491 -22.84 -1.17 -8.38
CA ASN A 491 -23.96 -1.86 -9.03
C ASN A 491 -23.97 -1.59 -10.53
N SER A 492 -23.44 -2.54 -11.29
CA SER A 492 -23.22 -2.41 -12.73
C SER A 492 -23.43 -3.73 -13.48
N ALA A 493 -23.62 -4.84 -12.77
CA ALA A 493 -23.95 -6.11 -13.40
C ALA A 493 -25.42 -6.14 -13.85
N THR A 494 -25.66 -6.74 -15.02
CA THR A 494 -27.02 -7.00 -15.51
C THR A 494 -27.37 -8.47 -15.26
N ALA A 495 -28.65 -8.77 -15.06
CA ALA A 495 -29.11 -10.14 -14.86
C ALA A 495 -28.68 -11.03 -16.04
N GLY A 496 -28.14 -12.22 -15.73
CA GLY A 496 -27.61 -13.16 -16.73
C GLY A 496 -26.24 -12.78 -17.29
N GLN A 497 -25.57 -11.76 -16.74
CA GLN A 497 -24.21 -11.39 -17.11
C GLN A 497 -23.24 -11.52 -15.93
N TYR A 498 -22.03 -11.94 -16.26
CA TYR A 498 -20.88 -12.03 -15.35
C TYR A 498 -19.77 -11.11 -15.85
N ILE A 499 -19.23 -10.29 -14.96
CA ILE A 499 -18.25 -9.27 -15.30
C ILE A 499 -17.00 -9.38 -14.41
N ARG A 500 -15.83 -9.18 -15.01
CA ARG A 500 -14.55 -9.18 -14.29
C ARG A 500 -14.30 -7.84 -13.62
N ARG A 501 -13.91 -7.85 -12.35
CA ARG A 501 -13.45 -6.68 -11.59
C ARG A 501 -12.08 -6.96 -10.99
N GLY A 502 -11.24 -5.94 -10.92
CA GLY A 502 -9.92 -6.02 -10.27
C GLY A 502 -9.92 -5.35 -8.90
N SER A 503 -8.86 -5.58 -8.12
CA SER A 503 -8.65 -4.89 -6.85
C SER A 503 -7.61 -3.78 -6.98
N ARG A 504 -7.95 -2.59 -6.45
CA ARG A 504 -7.01 -1.50 -6.22
C ARG A 504 -6.86 -1.28 -4.74
N VAL A 505 -5.63 -1.18 -4.25
CA VAL A 505 -5.38 -1.07 -2.81
C VAL A 505 -4.71 0.24 -2.40
N GLY A 506 -4.74 0.54 -1.09
CA GLY A 506 -4.07 1.71 -0.52
C GLY A 506 -5.02 2.90 -0.29
N GLY A 507 -4.88 4.00 -1.03
CA GLY A 507 -5.76 5.14 -0.79
C GLY A 507 -5.65 6.21 -1.85
N SER A 508 -6.67 7.06 -1.96
CA SER A 508 -6.67 8.19 -2.86
C SER A 508 -7.03 9.45 -2.09
N ALA A 509 -6.29 10.54 -2.31
CA ALA A 509 -6.54 11.83 -1.68
C ALA A 509 -7.96 12.36 -1.99
N PHE A 510 -8.53 11.91 -3.11
CA PHE A 510 -9.91 12.18 -3.50
C PHE A 510 -10.94 11.67 -2.48
N GLU A 511 -10.75 10.45 -1.97
CA GLU A 511 -11.75 9.78 -1.11
C GLU A 511 -11.49 10.04 0.38
N CYS A 512 -10.39 10.71 0.73
CA CYS A 512 -9.94 10.87 2.10
C CYS A 512 -9.74 9.54 2.84
N PHE A 513 -9.55 8.42 2.14
CA PHE A 513 -9.20 7.15 2.76
C PHE A 513 -7.74 6.80 2.44
N CYS A 514 -7.00 6.45 3.49
CA CYS A 514 -5.59 6.14 3.43
C CYS A 514 -5.33 4.89 4.24
N VAL A 515 -5.50 3.70 3.68
CA VAL A 515 -5.34 2.50 4.48
C VAL A 515 -4.65 1.39 3.71
N LEU A 516 -3.64 0.76 4.32
CA LEU A 516 -2.90 -0.35 3.69
C LEU A 516 -3.84 -1.42 3.11
N ARG A 517 -4.99 -1.63 3.76
CA ARG A 517 -5.98 -2.64 3.40
C ARG A 517 -7.27 -2.08 2.78
N TYR A 518 -7.24 -0.85 2.26
CA TYR A 518 -8.33 -0.39 1.41
C TYR A 518 -8.35 -1.26 0.16
N ALA A 519 -9.49 -1.74 -0.27
CA ALA A 519 -9.62 -2.48 -1.51
C ALA A 519 -10.81 -1.95 -2.32
N ASN A 520 -10.53 -1.13 -3.33
CA ASN A 520 -11.53 -0.66 -4.26
C ASN A 520 -11.68 -1.66 -5.42
N VAL A 521 -12.80 -2.39 -5.42
CA VAL A 521 -13.06 -3.56 -6.28
C VAL A 521 -14.20 -3.33 -7.27
N ASN A 522 -14.61 -2.09 -7.46
CA ASN A 522 -15.76 -1.73 -8.27
C ASN A 522 -15.48 -1.64 -9.78
N ILE A 523 -14.21 -1.59 -10.16
CA ILE A 523 -13.77 -1.16 -11.49
C ILE A 523 -13.15 -2.33 -12.26
N GLU A 524 -13.41 -2.35 -13.57
CA GLU A 524 -12.76 -3.24 -14.54
C GLU A 524 -11.24 -3.04 -14.54
N PRO A 525 -10.41 -4.10 -14.65
CA PRO A 525 -8.95 -3.96 -14.76
C PRO A 525 -8.47 -3.13 -15.97
N SER A 526 -9.33 -2.96 -16.98
CA SER A 526 -9.13 -2.11 -18.16
C SER A 526 -9.39 -0.62 -17.92
N PHE A 527 -9.79 -0.21 -16.71
CA PHE A 527 -9.99 1.20 -16.40
C PHE A 527 -8.67 1.88 -16.07
N SER A 528 -8.43 3.02 -16.70
CA SER A 528 -7.26 3.85 -16.49
C SER A 528 -7.66 5.24 -15.98
N SER A 529 -6.93 5.76 -15.00
CA SER A 529 -7.17 7.08 -14.43
C SER A 529 -5.90 7.66 -13.81
N THR A 530 -5.84 8.98 -13.71
CA THR A 530 -4.67 9.73 -13.23
C THR A 530 -4.44 9.60 -11.72
N ASN A 531 -5.49 9.25 -10.98
CA ASN A 531 -5.40 8.96 -9.55
C ASN A 531 -5.08 7.49 -9.25
N LEU A 532 -4.65 6.74 -10.28
CA LEU A 532 -4.25 5.33 -10.20
C LEU A 532 -2.80 5.16 -10.64
N GLY A 533 -2.04 4.46 -9.81
CA GLY A 533 -0.65 4.09 -10.08
C GLY A 533 -0.41 2.61 -9.84
N SER A 534 0.85 2.20 -9.95
CA SER A 534 1.30 0.86 -9.56
C SER A 534 2.80 0.84 -9.26
N GLY A 535 3.28 -0.33 -8.86
CA GLY A 535 4.69 -0.71 -8.80
C GLY A 535 4.91 -2.03 -9.53
N PHE A 536 6.15 -2.51 -9.57
CA PHE A 536 6.46 -3.87 -9.99
C PHE A 536 7.23 -4.59 -8.88
N ARG A 537 7.18 -5.92 -8.93
CA ARG A 537 8.00 -6.79 -8.09
C ARG A 537 9.07 -7.50 -8.91
N VAL A 538 10.07 -7.98 -8.20
CA VAL A 538 11.12 -8.86 -8.71
C VAL A 538 11.23 -10.07 -7.79
N GLN A 539 11.31 -11.26 -8.37
CA GLN A 539 11.86 -12.41 -7.67
C GLN A 539 13.37 -12.43 -7.94
N LEU A 540 14.16 -12.58 -6.89
CA LEU A 540 15.62 -12.65 -7.00
C LEU A 540 16.04 -14.10 -7.23
N ASP A 541 17.11 -14.28 -7.99
CA ASP A 541 17.80 -15.57 -8.07
C ASP A 541 18.62 -15.75 -6.77
N ASP A 542 18.35 -16.83 -6.02
CA ASP A 542 19.08 -17.20 -4.80
C ASP A 542 20.46 -17.81 -5.10
#